data_AF-A0A179IE65-F1
#
_entry.id   AF-A0A179IE65-F1
#
_cell.length_a   1.000
_cell.length_b   1.000
_cell.length_c   1.000
_cell.angle_alpha   90.00
_cell.angle_beta   90.00
_cell.angle_gamma   90.00
#
_symmetry.space_group_name_H-M   'P 1'
#
loop_
_entity.id
_entity.type
_entity.pdbx_description
1 polymer ?
#
loop_
_entity_poly.entity_id
_entity_poly.type
_entity_poly.pdbx_seq_one_letter_code
_entity_poly.pdbx_strand_id
1 'polypeptide(L)'
;MAEKCVHQGCGKLFTDANEECKYHPGPPIFHEGQKDSRRVADLQALRATPKLIVSKGWKCCKPRVLTFDEFMTIPPCTIGVHSTTDKPPE
;
A
#
# COMPACT_ATOMS: atom_id res chain seq x y z
N MET A 1 27.34 9.16 -8.00
CA MET A 1 26.49 8.42 -8.96
C MET A 1 25.09 8.38 -8.38
N ALA A 2 24.04 8.61 -9.16
CA ALA A 2 22.68 8.57 -8.62
C ALA A 2 22.27 7.09 -8.43
N GLU A 3 21.94 6.72 -7.20
CA GLU A 3 21.52 5.36 -6.88
C GLU A 3 19.98 5.27 -6.79
N LYS A 4 19.41 4.10 -7.11
CA LYS A 4 17.95 3.91 -7.07
C LYS A 4 17.53 3.37 -5.72
N CYS A 5 16.55 4.04 -5.10
CA CYS A 5 15.99 3.58 -3.84
C CYS A 5 15.19 2.29 -4.01
N VAL A 6 15.45 1.30 -3.17
CA VAL A 6 14.77 -0.02 -3.18
C VAL A 6 13.46 -0.03 -2.39
N HIS A 7 13.14 1.05 -1.67
CA HIS A 7 11.92 1.11 -0.87
C HIS A 7 10.65 1.19 -1.73
N GLN A 8 9.63 0.42 -1.34
CA GLN A 8 8.32 0.37 -2.01
C GLN A 8 7.63 1.74 -1.94
N GLY A 9 7.25 2.29 -3.11
CA GLY A 9 6.63 3.62 -3.21
C GLY A 9 7.62 4.80 -3.26
N CYS A 10 8.93 4.57 -3.08
CA CYS A 10 9.94 5.59 -3.32
C CYS A 10 10.46 5.53 -4.76
N GLY A 11 11.24 4.49 -5.11
CA GLY A 11 11.76 4.24 -6.46
C GLY A 11 12.61 5.36 -7.09
N LYS A 12 12.90 6.44 -6.35
CA LYS A 12 13.62 7.62 -6.84
C LYS A 12 15.12 7.34 -6.97
N LEU A 13 15.73 8.01 -7.93
CA LEU A 13 17.18 8.14 -8.04
C LEU A 13 17.63 9.25 -7.08
N PHE A 14 18.47 8.90 -6.12
CA PHE A 14 19.00 9.83 -5.13
C PHE A 14 20.52 9.90 -5.26
N THR A 15 21.10 11.05 -4.96
CA THR A 15 22.56 11.21 -4.91
C THR A 15 23.07 11.25 -3.48
N ASP A 16 22.19 11.59 -2.53
CA ASP A 16 22.51 11.65 -1.12
C ASP A 16 21.54 10.77 -0.32
N ALA A 17 22.11 9.87 0.50
CA ALA A 17 21.31 8.92 1.26
C ALA A 17 20.50 9.59 2.39
N ASN A 18 20.90 10.77 2.87
CA ASN A 18 20.17 11.52 3.89
C ASN A 18 18.95 12.29 3.34
N GLU A 19 18.69 12.25 2.03
CA GLU A 19 17.47 12.84 1.46
C GLU A 19 16.20 12.16 1.99
N GLU A 20 15.11 12.93 2.03
CA GLU A 20 13.81 12.51 2.57
C GLU A 20 13.18 11.40 1.70
N CYS A 21 13.38 10.14 2.09
CA CYS A 21 12.80 8.98 1.43
C CYS A 21 11.41 8.70 2.01
N LYS A 22 10.36 8.90 1.19
CA LYS A 22 8.99 8.51 1.53
C LYS A 22 8.68 7.14 0.94
N TYR A 23 8.31 6.18 1.78
CA TYR A 23 8.03 4.81 1.37
C TYR A 23 7.00 4.08 2.23
N HIS A 24 6.63 2.88 1.80
CA HIS A 24 5.84 1.92 2.54
C HIS A 24 6.73 0.78 3.07
N PRO A 25 6.89 0.63 4.40
CA PRO A 25 7.72 -0.44 4.99
C PRO A 25 7.00 -1.80 5.04
N GLY A 26 5.68 -1.82 4.85
CA GLY A 26 4.89 -3.03 4.91
C GLY A 26 4.66 -3.64 3.53
N PRO A 27 4.47 -4.97 3.42
CA PRO A 27 4.08 -5.59 2.17
C PRO A 27 2.69 -5.09 1.72
N PRO A 28 2.41 -5.08 0.40
CA PRO A 28 1.07 -4.82 -0.09
C PRO A 28 0.14 -5.96 0.33
N ILE A 29 -1.06 -5.61 0.78
CA ILE A 29 -2.12 -6.54 1.13
C ILE A 29 -3.13 -6.53 -0.02
N PHE A 30 -3.21 -7.67 -0.68
CA PHE A 30 -4.22 -7.97 -1.67
C PHE A 30 -5.16 -9.01 -1.08
N HIS A 31 -6.39 -8.60 -0.75
CA HIS A 31 -7.43 -9.57 -0.43
C HIS A 31 -7.96 -10.14 -1.75
N GLU A 32 -7.52 -11.34 -2.14
CA GLU A 32 -8.03 -12.08 -3.29
C GLU A 32 -9.36 -12.78 -2.94
N GLY A 33 -10.36 -11.97 -2.59
CA GLY A 33 -11.70 -12.47 -2.26
C GLY A 33 -12.60 -12.45 -3.48
N GLN A 34 -12.59 -13.51 -4.29
CA GLN A 34 -13.77 -13.85 -5.10
C GLN A 34 -14.92 -14.17 -4.13
N LYS A 35 -15.69 -13.16 -3.72
CA LYS A 35 -17.01 -13.39 -3.12
C LYS A 35 -18.05 -13.33 -4.23
N ASP A 36 -17.95 -14.29 -5.14
CA ASP A 36 -19.10 -14.70 -5.93
C ASP A 36 -19.84 -15.75 -5.11
N SER A 37 -20.86 -15.31 -4.37
CA SER A 37 -21.98 -16.18 -3.96
C SER A 37 -23.08 -15.31 -3.35
N ARG A 38 -24.06 -15.03 -4.23
CA ARG A 38 -25.50 -15.09 -3.98
C ARG A 38 -25.93 -14.96 -2.51
N ARG A 39 -26.59 -13.86 -2.20
CA ARG A 39 -28.05 -13.85 -2.02
C ARG A 39 -28.51 -12.40 -1.87
N VAL A 40 -29.28 -11.97 -2.87
CA VAL A 40 -30.20 -10.86 -2.76
C VAL A 40 -31.27 -11.24 -1.75
N ALA A 41 -31.09 -10.85 -0.49
CA ALA A 41 -32.17 -10.83 0.49
C ALA A 41 -31.80 -9.81 1.56
N ASP A 42 -32.72 -8.88 1.76
CA ASP A 42 -32.74 -7.84 2.79
C ASP A 42 -32.05 -6.51 2.46
N LEU A 43 -32.81 -5.67 1.75
CA LEU A 43 -32.51 -4.27 1.44
C LEU A 43 -32.74 -3.33 2.67
N GLN A 44 -32.82 -3.84 3.90
CA GLN A 44 -33.21 -3.04 5.09
C GLN A 44 -32.09 -2.88 6.14
N ALA A 45 -30.84 -3.25 5.86
CA ALA A 45 -29.71 -3.10 6.81
C ALA A 45 -28.58 -2.14 6.37
N LEU A 46 -28.80 -1.30 5.37
CA LEU A 46 -27.77 -0.41 4.77
C LEU A 46 -27.56 0.91 5.52
N ARG A 47 -27.59 0.92 6.86
CA ARG A 47 -27.33 2.12 7.69
C ARG A 47 -26.33 1.90 8.83
N ALA A 48 -25.42 0.94 8.71
CA ALA A 48 -24.25 0.84 9.59
C ALA A 48 -23.01 0.39 8.79
N THR A 49 -22.20 1.39 8.40
CA THR A 49 -20.82 1.32 7.90
C THR A 49 -20.53 0.38 6.69
N PRO A 50 -20.30 0.93 5.47
CA PRO A 50 -19.74 0.17 4.35
C PRO A 50 -18.23 -0.02 4.51
N LYS A 51 -17.79 -0.53 5.67
CA LYS A 51 -16.40 -0.74 6.00
C LYS A 51 -16.16 -2.24 6.01
N LEU A 52 -15.17 -2.67 5.23
CA LEU A 52 -14.54 -4.00 5.27
C LEU A 52 -15.19 -5.03 4.34
N ILE A 53 -14.57 -5.28 3.17
CA ILE A 53 -14.03 -6.61 2.82
C ILE A 53 -13.27 -6.66 1.48
N VAL A 54 -13.41 -5.68 0.57
CA VAL A 54 -12.59 -5.60 -0.65
C VAL A 54 -11.74 -4.34 -0.54
N SER A 55 -10.49 -4.47 -0.10
CA SER A 55 -9.64 -3.29 -0.03
C SER A 55 -8.20 -3.65 -0.34
N LYS A 56 -7.71 -3.14 -1.48
CA LYS A 56 -6.29 -3.17 -1.85
C LYS A 56 -5.57 -2.11 -1.02
N GLY A 57 -4.44 -2.41 -0.41
CA GLY A 57 -3.74 -1.45 0.45
C GLY A 57 -2.38 -1.95 0.92
N TRP A 58 -1.71 -1.19 1.78
CA TRP A 58 -0.42 -1.59 2.36
C TRP A 58 -0.59 -1.98 3.83
N LYS A 59 0.16 -2.99 4.32
CA LYS A 59 0.10 -3.39 5.75
C LYS A 59 0.48 -2.25 6.70
N CYS A 60 1.31 -1.32 6.25
CA CYS A 60 1.82 -0.22 7.04
C CYS A 60 0.83 0.95 7.21
N CYS A 61 -0.21 1.08 6.39
CA CYS A 61 -1.13 2.22 6.45
C CYS A 61 -2.61 1.84 6.31
N LYS A 62 -3.48 2.69 6.86
CA LYS A 62 -4.94 2.50 6.88
C LYS A 62 -5.71 2.80 5.58
N PRO A 63 -5.25 3.63 4.61
CA PRO A 63 -6.03 3.84 3.39
C PRO A 63 -6.13 2.51 2.63
N ARG A 64 -7.37 2.15 2.35
CA ARG A 64 -7.83 0.84 1.92
C ARG A 64 -8.81 1.13 0.80
N VAL A 65 -8.36 0.91 -0.43
CA VAL A 65 -9.02 1.43 -1.64
C VAL A 65 -9.73 0.31 -2.38
N LEU A 66 -10.80 0.68 -3.09
CA LEU A 66 -11.62 -0.27 -3.84
C LEU A 66 -11.10 -0.51 -5.27
N THR A 67 -10.39 0.47 -5.82
CA THR A 67 -9.91 0.45 -7.21
C THR A 67 -8.38 0.34 -7.27
N PHE A 68 -7.87 -0.23 -8.36
CA PHE A 68 -6.43 -0.40 -8.55
C PHE A 68 -5.71 0.91 -8.85
N ASP A 69 -6.38 1.83 -9.54
CA ASP A 69 -5.83 3.14 -9.89
C ASP A 69 -5.59 4.00 -8.64
N GLU A 70 -6.56 4.00 -7.73
CA GLU A 70 -6.43 4.64 -6.42
C GLU A 70 -5.32 3.98 -5.57
N PHE A 71 -5.08 2.67 -5.75
CA PHE A 71 -4.01 1.96 -5.06
C PHE A 71 -2.62 2.42 -5.50
N MET A 72 -2.42 2.68 -6.79
CA MET A 72 -1.15 3.22 -7.29
C MET A 72 -0.89 4.66 -6.83
N THR A 73 -1.95 5.40 -6.51
CA THR A 73 -1.87 6.81 -6.07
C THR A 73 -1.79 6.94 -4.54
N ILE A 74 -1.81 5.82 -3.79
CA ILE A 74 -1.66 5.87 -2.33
C ILE A 74 -0.31 6.50 -1.99
N PRO A 75 -0.30 7.62 -1.25
CA PRO A 75 0.93 8.27 -0.88
C PRO A 75 1.71 7.41 0.13
N PRO A 76 3.05 7.41 0.04
CA PRO A 76 3.91 6.75 1.02
C PRO A 76 3.62 7.23 2.44
N CYS A 77 3.55 6.29 3.39
CA CYS A 77 3.11 6.57 4.76
C CYS A 77 4.25 6.72 5.76
N THR A 78 5.49 6.44 5.36
CA THR A 78 6.67 6.47 6.23
C THR A 78 7.74 7.33 5.59
N ILE A 79 8.51 8.02 6.42
CA ILE A 79 9.63 8.86 6.02
C ILE A 79 10.90 8.27 6.66
N GLY A 80 11.96 8.17 5.88
CA GLY A 80 13.29 7.73 6.34
C GLY A 80 14.38 8.15 5.36
N VAL A 81 15.51 7.47 5.42
CA VAL A 81 16.65 7.68 4.52
C VAL A 81 16.56 6.76 3.31
N HIS A 82 17.19 7.14 2.20
CA HIS A 82 17.23 6.28 1.02
C HIS A 82 18.17 5.09 1.25
N SER A 83 17.74 3.91 0.81
CA SER A 83 18.55 2.68 0.86
C SER A 83 18.71 2.08 -0.55
N THR A 84 19.90 1.54 -0.80
CA THR A 84 20.27 0.80 -2.03
C THR A 84 20.59 -0.66 -1.79
N THR A 85 20.64 -1.09 -0.53
CA THR A 85 20.99 -2.45 -0.15
C THR A 85 19.72 -3.31 -0.02
N ASP A 86 19.45 -4.13 -1.03
CA ASP A 86 18.57 -5.31 -0.95
C ASP A 86 19.39 -6.50 -0.40
N LYS A 87 19.99 -6.36 0.78
CA LYS A 87 20.61 -7.51 1.47
C LYS A 87 19.82 -7.80 2.74
N PRO A 88 19.29 -9.03 2.91
CA PRO A 88 18.93 -9.47 4.24
C PRO A 88 20.20 -9.41 5.12
N PRO A 89 20.10 -8.94 6.38
CA PRO A 89 21.21 -9.06 7.31
C PRO A 89 21.52 -10.54 7.51
N GLU A 90 22.79 -10.89 7.37
CA GLU A 90 23.34 -12.23 7.65
C GLU A 90 23.22 -12.59 9.14
#